data_AF-A0AA96PUV0-F1
#
_entry.id   AF-A0AA96PUV0-F1
#
_cell.length_a   1.000
_cell.length_b   1.000
_cell.length_c   1.000
_cell.angle_alpha   90.00
_cell.angle_beta   90.00
_cell.angle_gamma   90.00
#
_symmetry.space_group_name_H-M   'P 1'
#
loop_
_entity.id
_entity.type
_entity.pdbx_description
1 polymer ?
#
loop_
_entity_poly.entity_id
_entity_poly.type
_entity_poly.pdbx_seq_one_letter_code
_entity_poly.pdbx_strand_id
1 'polypeptide(L)'
;MLENIKEALKSVFQSRMFVLVVVFGILLAVLIQRMFALQIVKGEEYMDTFQLKIEKQRTLLGTRGTIYDRNGVPLAYNKLAYSVTIEDNGTYETTREKNETLNQTIYDLIQIIENYGGEIDNDFQIILNASGQYEFSEEGTRLSRFKADIYGRKTIEDLKPLEGTATAEDVMDYLCGSKKYGLYDASVYSKDPEKAKAECVYTDEEKLKIVTVRYAMDQNRYQKYLPTTVATDVSEETVAAILENSDRLQGIEVSEDTMRVYADSKYFFSYPGLHGQGFPGRDRRAAEGK
;
A
#
# COMPACT_ATOMS: atom_id res chain seq x y z
N MET A 1 49.57 57.17 -20.41
CA MET A 1 49.37 55.74 -20.08
C MET A 1 47.90 55.39 -19.87
N LEU A 2 47.15 56.12 -19.03
CA LEU A 2 45.70 55.88 -18.83
C LEU A 2 44.85 56.11 -20.09
N GLU A 3 45.21 57.10 -20.93
CA GLU A 3 44.50 57.37 -22.20
C GLU A 3 44.70 56.26 -23.23
N ASN A 4 45.93 55.75 -23.37
CA ASN A 4 46.22 54.62 -24.27
C ASN A 4 45.51 53.34 -23.82
N ILE A 5 45.38 53.11 -22.50
CA ILE A 5 44.59 52.00 -21.95
C ILE A 5 43.11 52.18 -22.27
N LYS A 6 42.59 53.42 -22.19
CA LYS A 6 41.19 53.76 -22.49
C LYS A 6 40.86 53.63 -23.98
N GLU A 7 41.78 53.99 -24.87
CA GLU A 7 41.62 53.81 -26.32
C GLU A 7 41.74 52.35 -26.75
N ALA A 8 42.67 51.60 -26.15
CA ALA A 8 42.76 50.15 -26.34
C ALA A 8 41.50 49.41 -25.82
N LEU A 9 40.96 49.83 -24.68
CA LEU A 9 39.67 49.32 -24.18
C LEU A 9 38.52 49.64 -25.14
N LYS A 10 38.49 50.85 -25.72
CA LYS A 10 37.43 51.30 -26.62
C LYS A 10 37.45 50.56 -27.97
N SER A 11 38.63 50.28 -28.53
CA SER A 11 38.76 49.50 -29.77
C SER A 11 38.44 48.02 -29.56
N VAL A 12 38.78 47.46 -28.40
CA VAL A 12 38.39 46.10 -28.00
C VAL A 12 36.88 45.99 -27.80
N PHE A 13 36.23 46.99 -27.18
CA PHE A 13 34.77 47.00 -26.96
C PHE A 13 33.94 47.15 -28.24
N GLN A 14 34.51 47.73 -29.31
CA GLN A 14 33.84 47.86 -30.62
C GLN A 14 33.94 46.59 -31.48
N SER A 15 34.73 45.60 -31.08
CA SER A 15 34.85 44.33 -31.80
C SER A 15 33.64 43.43 -31.54
N ARG A 16 32.99 42.95 -32.60
CA ARG A 16 31.86 41.99 -32.52
C ARG A 16 32.22 40.71 -31.75
N MET A 17 33.50 40.32 -31.77
CA MET A 17 34.01 39.18 -31.01
C MET A 17 34.04 39.42 -29.50
N PHE A 18 34.29 40.66 -29.07
CA PHE A 18 34.31 41.00 -27.64
C PHE A 18 32.90 40.94 -27.04
N VAL A 19 31.89 41.44 -27.76
CA VAL A 19 30.48 41.35 -27.34
C VAL A 19 30.07 39.88 -27.14
N LEU A 20 30.48 38.98 -28.03
CA LEU A 20 30.21 37.55 -27.93
C LEU A 20 30.86 36.92 -26.69
N VAL A 21 32.12 37.27 -26.40
CA VAL A 21 32.82 36.79 -25.19
C VAL A 21 32.13 37.26 -23.91
N VAL A 22 31.66 38.50 -23.88
CA VAL A 22 30.91 39.03 -22.72
C VAL A 22 29.60 38.29 -22.52
N VAL A 23 28.84 38.02 -23.60
CA VAL A 23 27.59 37.25 -23.52
C VAL A 23 27.85 35.82 -22.99
N PHE A 24 28.89 35.15 -23.51
CA PHE A 24 29.29 33.83 -23.00
C PHE A 24 29.74 33.89 -21.54
N GLY A 25 30.46 34.92 -21.14
CA GLY A 25 30.88 35.13 -19.76
C GLY A 25 29.70 35.30 -18.80
N ILE A 26 28.66 36.05 -19.21
CA ILE A 26 27.43 36.22 -18.43
C ILE A 26 26.70 34.88 -18.28
N LEU A 27 26.55 34.11 -19.37
CA LEU A 27 25.92 32.79 -19.32
C LEU A 27 26.66 31.83 -18.37
N LEU A 28 27.99 31.84 -18.44
CA LEU A 28 28.84 31.00 -17.59
C LEU A 28 28.74 31.42 -16.12
N ALA A 29 28.70 32.73 -15.84
CA ALA A 29 28.49 33.24 -14.49
C ALA A 29 27.12 32.84 -13.92
N VAL A 30 26.04 32.87 -14.72
CA VAL A 30 24.71 32.39 -14.31
C VAL A 30 24.74 30.90 -13.97
N LEU A 31 25.45 30.08 -14.75
CA LEU A 31 25.60 28.65 -14.46
C LEU A 31 26.39 28.40 -13.18
N ILE A 32 27.50 29.12 -12.95
CA ILE A 32 28.30 29.02 -11.72
C ILE A 32 27.45 29.42 -10.50
N GLN A 33 26.73 30.54 -10.57
CA GLN A 33 25.83 30.98 -9.51
C GLN A 33 24.77 29.91 -9.21
N ARG A 34 24.17 29.33 -10.24
CA ARG A 34 23.15 28.29 -10.09
C ARG A 34 23.71 27.02 -9.47
N MET A 35 24.90 26.59 -9.89
CA MET A 35 25.60 25.46 -9.27
C MET A 35 25.93 25.72 -7.80
N PHE A 36 26.45 26.91 -7.48
CA PHE A 36 26.74 27.30 -6.10
C PHE A 36 25.47 27.29 -5.24
N ALA A 37 24.35 27.81 -5.76
CA ALA A 37 23.07 27.77 -5.06
C ALA A 37 22.56 26.34 -4.81
N LEU A 38 22.73 25.44 -5.78
CA LEU A 38 22.31 24.04 -5.66
C LEU A 38 23.22 23.24 -4.72
N GLN A 39 24.54 23.42 -4.81
CA GLN A 39 25.52 22.60 -4.09
C GLN A 39 25.84 23.12 -2.69
N ILE A 40 25.94 24.45 -2.50
CA ILE A 40 26.34 25.05 -1.24
C ILE A 40 25.13 25.52 -0.44
N VAL A 41 24.21 26.28 -1.07
CA VAL A 41 23.08 26.89 -0.34
C VAL A 41 22.01 25.85 -0.01
N LYS A 42 21.68 24.97 -0.97
CA LYS A 42 20.64 23.94 -0.81
C LYS A 42 21.20 22.52 -0.68
N GLY A 43 22.52 22.36 -0.66
CA GLY A 43 23.14 21.03 -0.65
C GLY A 43 22.76 20.22 0.58
N GLU A 44 22.79 20.85 1.75
CA GLU A 44 22.40 20.24 3.04
C GLU A 44 20.93 19.85 3.04
N GLU A 45 20.02 20.76 2.66
CA GLU A 45 18.58 20.48 2.55
C GLU A 45 18.27 19.32 1.59
N TYR A 46 18.95 19.24 0.44
CA TYR A 46 18.79 18.13 -0.50
C TYR A 46 19.37 16.82 0.04
N MET A 47 20.48 16.88 0.80
CA MET A 47 21.07 15.72 1.43
C MET A 47 20.17 15.18 2.54
N ASP A 48 19.62 16.05 3.38
CA ASP A 48 18.69 15.67 4.45
C ASP A 48 17.39 15.11 3.86
N THR A 49 16.83 15.76 2.82
CA THR A 49 15.65 15.24 2.11
C THR A 49 15.92 13.87 1.47
N PHE A 50 17.15 13.62 1.04
CA PHE A 50 17.58 12.34 0.48
C PHE A 50 17.82 11.28 1.56
N GLN A 51 18.43 11.66 2.69
CA GLN A 51 18.59 10.78 3.84
C GLN A 51 17.25 10.41 4.45
N LEU A 52 16.32 11.35 4.60
CA LEU A 52 14.93 11.07 5.02
C LEU A 52 14.19 10.15 4.03
N LYS A 53 14.59 10.10 2.75
CA LYS A 53 14.08 9.11 1.78
C LYS A 53 14.70 7.72 1.94
N ILE A 54 15.88 7.60 2.55
CA ILE A 54 16.62 6.34 2.70
C ILE A 54 16.42 5.74 4.10
N GLU A 55 16.42 6.55 5.14
CA GLU A 55 16.27 6.12 6.52
C GLU A 55 14.80 5.88 6.87
N LYS A 56 14.42 4.61 6.96
CA LYS A 56 13.12 4.16 7.45
C LYS A 56 13.12 4.22 8.98
N GLN A 57 12.72 5.35 9.57
CA GLN A 57 12.49 5.43 11.01
C GLN A 57 11.28 4.55 11.38
N ARG A 58 11.53 3.35 11.92
CA ARG A 58 10.49 2.54 12.57
C ARG A 58 10.49 2.88 14.06
N THR A 59 9.40 3.48 14.54
CA THR A 59 9.20 3.68 15.97
C THR A 59 8.74 2.35 16.59
N LEU A 60 9.62 1.72 17.37
CA LEU A 60 9.22 0.57 18.18
C LEU A 60 8.41 1.09 19.38
N LEU A 61 7.11 0.86 19.36
CA LEU A 61 6.25 1.19 20.48
C LEU A 61 6.63 0.30 21.67
N GLY A 62 6.97 0.89 22.81
CA GLY A 62 7.19 0.15 24.04
C GLY A 62 5.92 -0.60 24.48
N THR A 63 6.09 -1.78 25.05
CA THR A 63 4.98 -2.62 25.53
C THR A 63 4.23 -1.94 26.68
N ARG A 64 2.90 -1.81 26.57
CA ARG A 64 2.05 -1.25 27.64
C ARG A 64 1.98 -2.20 28.85
N GLY A 65 1.85 -1.67 30.07
CA GLY A 65 1.65 -2.48 31.28
C GLY A 65 0.31 -3.23 31.30
N THR A 66 0.23 -4.32 32.06
CA THR A 66 -1.02 -5.06 32.33
C THR A 66 -1.81 -4.38 33.44
N ILE A 67 -3.13 -4.25 33.25
CA ILE A 67 -4.06 -3.70 34.25
C ILE A 67 -4.74 -4.87 34.95
N TYR A 68 -4.75 -4.84 36.28
CA TYR A 68 -5.37 -5.85 37.13
C TYR A 68 -6.53 -5.26 37.95
N ASP A 69 -7.54 -6.06 38.24
CA ASP A 69 -8.55 -5.76 39.25
C ASP A 69 -7.95 -5.83 40.67
N ARG A 70 -8.68 -5.36 41.69
CA ARG A 70 -8.35 -5.47 43.13
C ARG A 70 -7.94 -6.88 43.55
N ASN A 71 -8.47 -7.90 42.88
CA ASN A 71 -8.19 -9.31 43.16
C ASN A 71 -7.01 -9.89 42.35
N GLY A 72 -6.31 -9.08 41.56
CA GLY A 72 -5.17 -9.53 40.75
C GLY A 72 -5.55 -10.21 39.43
N VAL A 73 -6.82 -10.15 39.01
CA VAL A 73 -7.28 -10.68 37.72
C VAL A 73 -6.96 -9.68 36.60
N PRO A 74 -6.27 -10.08 35.51
CA PRO A 74 -5.93 -9.16 34.43
C PRO A 74 -7.19 -8.71 33.68
N LEU A 75 -7.45 -7.40 33.69
CA LEU A 75 -8.56 -6.76 32.97
C LEU A 75 -8.15 -6.33 31.57
N ALA A 76 -6.89 -5.91 31.42
CA ALA A 76 -6.33 -5.49 30.13
C ALA A 76 -4.86 -5.89 30.07
N TYR A 77 -4.51 -6.75 29.13
CA TYR A 77 -3.15 -7.24 28.96
C TYR A 77 -2.78 -7.32 27.49
N ASN A 78 -1.49 -7.43 27.24
CA ASN A 78 -0.93 -7.56 25.91
C ASN A 78 -0.78 -9.04 25.57
N LYS A 79 -1.34 -9.45 24.43
CA LYS A 79 -1.17 -10.78 23.86
C LYS A 79 -0.26 -10.62 22.64
N LEU A 80 0.72 -11.52 22.51
CA LEU A 80 1.51 -11.64 21.28
C LEU A 80 0.57 -12.00 20.14
N ALA A 81 0.67 -11.28 19.03
CA ALA A 81 -0.11 -11.51 17.84
C ALA A 81 0.82 -11.47 16.64
N TYR A 82 0.60 -12.37 15.69
CA TYR A 82 1.36 -12.37 14.45
C TYR A 82 0.51 -11.72 13.37
N SER A 83 1.11 -10.80 12.63
CA SER A 83 0.49 -10.19 11.46
C SER A 83 1.26 -10.61 10.22
N VAL A 84 0.55 -10.93 9.15
CA VAL A 84 1.17 -11.23 7.86
C VAL A 84 1.10 -9.97 7.02
N THR A 85 2.24 -9.58 6.46
CA THR A 85 2.36 -8.40 5.62
C THR A 85 2.90 -8.75 4.24
N ILE A 86 2.54 -7.95 3.25
CA ILE A 86 3.04 -8.06 1.88
C ILE A 86 3.63 -6.73 1.40
N GLU A 87 4.80 -6.81 0.79
CA GLU A 87 5.51 -5.73 0.11
C GLU A 87 5.84 -6.13 -1.33
N ASP A 88 5.71 -5.20 -2.27
CA ASP A 88 6.14 -5.41 -3.66
C ASP A 88 7.64 -5.12 -3.80
N ASN A 89 8.47 -6.15 -3.57
CA ASN A 89 9.92 -6.08 -3.66
C ASN A 89 10.52 -6.79 -4.90
N GLY A 90 9.66 -7.24 -5.81
CA GLY A 90 10.07 -7.94 -7.02
C GLY A 90 10.64 -7.03 -8.11
N THR A 91 11.46 -7.60 -8.98
CA THR A 91 11.90 -6.98 -10.23
C THR A 91 11.21 -7.69 -11.38
N TYR A 92 10.44 -6.96 -12.18
CA TYR A 92 9.63 -7.52 -13.27
C TYR A 92 9.96 -6.83 -14.59
N GLU A 93 10.01 -7.60 -15.67
CA GLU A 93 10.25 -7.06 -17.01
C GLU A 93 8.97 -6.41 -17.57
N THR A 94 7.80 -6.97 -17.24
CA THR A 94 6.51 -6.48 -17.74
C THR A 94 5.46 -6.33 -16.64
N THR A 95 4.50 -5.41 -16.85
CA THR A 95 3.33 -5.26 -15.95
C THR A 95 2.51 -6.54 -15.87
N ARG A 96 2.50 -7.33 -16.95
CA ARG A 96 1.78 -8.59 -17.02
C ARG A 96 2.42 -9.65 -16.11
N GLU A 97 3.71 -9.89 -16.28
CA GLU A 97 4.48 -10.80 -15.43
C GLU A 97 4.37 -10.41 -13.96
N LYS A 98 4.47 -9.11 -13.66
CA LYS A 98 4.22 -8.57 -12.32
C LYS A 98 2.85 -8.96 -11.76
N ASN A 99 1.80 -8.80 -12.55
CA ASN A 99 0.44 -9.11 -12.10
C ASN A 99 0.27 -10.62 -11.92
N GLU A 100 0.73 -11.44 -12.86
CA GLU A 100 0.65 -12.91 -12.78
C GLU A 100 1.38 -13.44 -11.53
N THR A 101 2.63 -13.02 -11.32
CA THR A 101 3.44 -13.42 -10.16
C THR A 101 2.82 -12.97 -8.85
N LEU A 102 2.46 -11.69 -8.71
CA LEU A 102 1.85 -11.18 -7.48
C LEU A 102 0.49 -11.82 -7.19
N ASN A 103 -0.35 -12.04 -8.20
CA ASN A 103 -1.64 -12.71 -8.00
C ASN A 103 -1.44 -14.16 -7.55
N GLN A 104 -0.45 -14.87 -8.09
CA GLN A 104 -0.09 -16.22 -7.64
C GLN A 104 0.45 -16.23 -6.21
N THR A 105 1.36 -15.31 -5.86
CA THR A 105 1.88 -15.20 -4.50
C THR A 105 0.78 -14.90 -3.48
N ILE A 106 -0.15 -13.99 -3.82
CA ILE A 106 -1.31 -13.68 -2.98
C ILE A 106 -2.21 -14.91 -2.86
N TYR A 107 -2.46 -15.62 -3.95
CA TYR A 107 -3.26 -16.84 -3.92
C TYR A 107 -2.66 -17.92 -3.01
N ASP A 108 -1.37 -18.23 -3.20
CA ASP A 108 -0.64 -19.21 -2.37
C ASP A 108 -0.68 -18.80 -0.89
N LEU A 109 -0.53 -17.51 -0.60
CA LEU A 109 -0.64 -17.00 0.77
C LEU A 109 -2.03 -17.20 1.37
N ILE A 110 -3.09 -16.86 0.62
CA ILE A 110 -4.48 -17.03 1.05
C ILE A 110 -4.74 -18.50 1.40
N GLN A 111 -4.31 -19.41 0.53
CA GLN A 111 -4.47 -20.86 0.75
C GLN A 111 -3.78 -21.30 2.04
N ILE A 112 -2.55 -20.82 2.30
CA ILE A 112 -1.84 -21.15 3.55
C ILE A 112 -2.60 -20.61 4.76
N ILE A 113 -3.03 -19.35 4.73
CA ILE A 113 -3.75 -18.74 5.86
C ILE A 113 -5.03 -19.53 6.18
N GLU A 114 -5.84 -19.84 5.16
CA GLU A 114 -7.13 -20.51 5.33
C GLU A 114 -6.99 -21.97 5.74
N ASN A 115 -5.96 -22.67 5.23
CA ASN A 115 -5.69 -24.06 5.61
C ASN A 115 -5.40 -24.23 7.11
N TYR A 116 -4.82 -23.21 7.74
CA TYR A 116 -4.55 -23.16 9.18
C TYR A 116 -5.62 -22.36 9.96
N GLY A 117 -6.77 -22.09 9.34
CA GLY A 117 -7.93 -21.47 10.00
C GLY A 117 -7.79 -19.97 10.27
N GLY A 118 -6.82 -19.30 9.66
CA GLY A 118 -6.74 -17.84 9.66
C GLY A 118 -7.71 -17.21 8.66
N GLU A 119 -8.01 -15.93 8.86
CA GLU A 119 -8.85 -15.14 7.97
C GLU A 119 -8.05 -13.95 7.43
N ILE A 120 -8.38 -13.52 6.22
CA ILE A 120 -7.80 -12.31 5.60
C ILE A 120 -8.53 -11.09 6.14
N ASP A 121 -7.80 -10.04 6.45
CA ASP A 121 -8.38 -8.76 6.82
C ASP A 121 -9.17 -8.18 5.62
N ASN A 122 -10.49 -8.12 5.76
CA ASN A 122 -11.39 -7.66 4.69
C ASN A 122 -11.95 -6.27 4.99
N ASP A 123 -11.23 -5.25 4.54
CA ASP A 123 -11.70 -3.85 4.53
C ASP A 123 -12.34 -3.44 3.19
N PHE A 124 -12.58 -4.39 2.29
CA PHE A 124 -13.11 -4.11 0.96
C PHE A 124 -14.64 -3.97 0.96
N GLN A 125 -15.17 -2.99 0.24
CA GLN A 125 -16.61 -2.66 0.27
C GLN A 125 -17.47 -3.56 -0.63
N ILE A 126 -16.94 -4.69 -1.11
CA ILE A 126 -17.67 -5.69 -1.89
C ILE A 126 -17.61 -7.02 -1.14
N ILE A 127 -18.76 -7.67 -1.03
CA ILE A 127 -18.93 -8.98 -0.40
C ILE A 127 -19.66 -9.92 -1.36
N LEU A 128 -19.58 -11.22 -1.10
CA LEU A 128 -20.39 -12.22 -1.80
C LEU A 128 -21.66 -12.50 -1.00
N ASN A 129 -22.81 -12.43 -1.67
CA ASN A 129 -24.08 -12.81 -1.07
C ASN A 129 -24.27 -14.34 -1.05
N ALA A 130 -25.32 -14.82 -0.39
CA ALA A 130 -25.64 -16.25 -0.29
C ALA A 130 -25.87 -16.95 -1.64
N SER A 131 -26.10 -16.18 -2.71
CA SER A 131 -26.27 -16.66 -4.07
C SER A 131 -24.97 -16.67 -4.89
N GLY A 132 -23.85 -16.25 -4.30
CA GLY A 132 -22.54 -16.16 -4.96
C GLY A 132 -22.39 -14.95 -5.88
N GLN A 133 -23.21 -13.92 -5.74
CA GLN A 133 -23.10 -12.67 -6.50
C GLN A 133 -22.44 -11.57 -5.67
N TYR A 134 -21.70 -10.69 -6.34
CA TYR A 134 -21.08 -9.53 -5.71
C TYR A 134 -22.13 -8.50 -5.30
N GLU A 135 -22.02 -8.00 -4.07
CA GLU A 135 -22.87 -6.97 -3.49
C GLU A 135 -22.02 -5.95 -2.74
N PHE A 136 -22.45 -4.68 -2.74
CA PHE A 136 -21.78 -3.65 -1.94
C PHE A 136 -22.17 -3.81 -0.47
N SER A 137 -21.19 -3.76 0.43
CA SER A 137 -21.46 -3.83 1.88
C SER A 137 -21.96 -2.52 2.49
N GLU A 138 -21.77 -1.40 1.77
CA GLU A 138 -22.02 -0.04 2.23
C GLU A 138 -22.84 0.73 1.19
N GLU A 139 -23.62 1.71 1.66
CA GLU A 139 -24.49 2.54 0.81
C GLU A 139 -24.19 4.04 0.95
N GLY A 140 -24.76 4.85 0.05
CA GLY A 140 -24.70 6.31 0.11
C GLY A 140 -23.32 6.91 -0.21
N THR A 141 -22.88 7.89 0.59
CA THR A 141 -21.64 8.65 0.32
C THR A 141 -20.38 7.79 0.39
N ARG A 142 -20.34 6.78 1.27
CA ARG A 142 -19.20 5.86 1.41
C ARG A 142 -18.98 5.05 0.14
N LEU A 143 -20.05 4.49 -0.41
CA LEU A 143 -20.04 3.77 -1.69
C LEU A 143 -19.58 4.67 -2.83
N SER A 144 -20.12 5.88 -2.93
CA SER A 144 -19.72 6.82 -3.98
C SER A 144 -18.23 7.20 -3.88
N ARG A 145 -17.69 7.33 -2.66
CA ARG A 145 -16.27 7.59 -2.44
C ARG A 145 -15.41 6.39 -2.85
N PHE A 146 -15.83 5.18 -2.50
CA PHE A 146 -15.16 3.94 -2.91
C PHE A 146 -15.10 3.78 -4.43
N LYS A 147 -16.21 4.02 -5.13
CA LYS A 147 -16.23 4.05 -6.60
C LYS A 147 -15.27 5.12 -7.15
N ALA A 148 -15.24 6.31 -6.54
CA ALA A 148 -14.28 7.36 -6.90
C ALA A 148 -12.83 6.85 -6.81
N ASP A 149 -12.47 6.19 -5.72
CA ASP A 149 -11.12 5.69 -5.48
C ASP A 149 -10.72 4.59 -6.47
N ILE A 150 -11.62 3.65 -6.78
CA ILE A 150 -11.37 2.58 -7.75
C ILE A 150 -11.10 3.13 -9.16
N TYR A 151 -11.93 4.09 -9.59
CA TYR A 151 -11.82 4.71 -10.91
C TYR A 151 -10.79 5.86 -10.95
N GLY A 152 -10.13 6.18 -9.83
CA GLY A 152 -9.08 7.21 -9.74
C GLY A 152 -9.58 8.65 -9.85
N ARG A 153 -10.79 8.93 -9.35
CA ARG A 153 -11.39 10.28 -9.27
C ARG A 153 -11.01 10.95 -7.95
N LYS A 154 -10.75 12.26 -7.99
CA LYS A 154 -10.37 13.02 -6.79
C LYS A 154 -11.55 13.27 -5.87
N THR A 155 -12.70 13.60 -6.45
CA THR A 155 -13.94 13.84 -5.72
C THR A 155 -15.07 12.98 -6.27
N ILE A 156 -16.19 12.96 -5.54
CA ILE A 156 -17.38 12.18 -5.93
C ILE A 156 -18.04 12.81 -7.15
N GLU A 157 -17.98 14.13 -7.29
CA GLU A 157 -18.58 14.87 -8.41
C GLU A 157 -17.87 14.61 -9.74
N ASP A 158 -16.60 14.18 -9.69
CA ASP A 158 -15.79 13.83 -10.86
C ASP A 158 -16.15 12.45 -11.46
N LEU A 159 -17.05 11.68 -10.82
CA LEU A 159 -17.50 10.40 -11.37
C LEU A 159 -18.26 10.60 -12.67
N LYS A 160 -17.93 9.76 -13.66
CA LYS A 160 -18.77 9.67 -14.86
C LYS A 160 -20.13 9.06 -14.51
N PRO A 161 -21.20 9.39 -15.24
CA PRO A 161 -22.53 8.83 -14.98
C PRO A 161 -22.55 7.29 -14.93
N LEU A 162 -21.83 6.64 -15.85
CA LEU A 162 -21.70 5.17 -15.90
C LEU A 162 -20.91 4.60 -14.71
N GLU A 163 -19.90 5.33 -14.22
CA GLU A 163 -19.10 4.92 -13.05
C GLU A 163 -19.94 5.05 -11.77
N GLY A 164 -20.82 6.06 -11.68
CA GLY A 164 -21.70 6.27 -10.53
C GLY A 164 -22.76 5.17 -10.37
N THR A 165 -23.34 4.71 -11.49
CA THR A 165 -24.37 3.66 -11.51
C THR A 165 -23.80 2.24 -11.61
N ALA A 166 -22.48 2.07 -11.64
CA ALA A 166 -21.85 0.76 -11.77
C ALA A 166 -22.28 -0.20 -10.66
N THR A 167 -22.58 -1.45 -11.02
CA THR A 167 -22.88 -2.53 -10.07
C THR A 167 -21.61 -3.07 -9.43
N ALA A 168 -21.74 -3.88 -8.37
CA ALA A 168 -20.57 -4.51 -7.75
C ALA A 168 -19.85 -5.45 -8.73
N GLU A 169 -20.60 -6.10 -9.62
CA GLU A 169 -20.07 -6.93 -10.71
C GLU A 169 -19.26 -6.09 -11.71
N ASP A 170 -19.79 -4.95 -12.16
CA ASP A 170 -19.06 -4.04 -13.07
C ASP A 170 -17.74 -3.53 -12.47
N VAL A 171 -17.76 -3.26 -11.16
CA VAL A 171 -16.58 -2.81 -10.42
C VAL A 171 -15.55 -3.94 -10.30
N MET A 172 -15.98 -5.17 -10.00
CA MET A 172 -15.08 -6.31 -9.96
C MET A 172 -14.48 -6.63 -11.32
N ASP A 173 -15.28 -6.60 -12.38
CA ASP A 173 -14.78 -6.82 -13.74
C ASP A 173 -13.74 -5.77 -14.15
N TYR A 174 -13.95 -4.51 -13.77
CA TYR A 174 -12.98 -3.45 -13.99
C TYR A 174 -11.65 -3.71 -13.26
N LEU A 175 -11.70 -4.16 -12.01
CA LEU A 175 -10.51 -4.46 -11.20
C LEU A 175 -9.78 -5.73 -11.68
N CYS A 176 -10.52 -6.78 -12.03
CA CYS A 176 -9.98 -8.02 -12.58
C CYS A 176 -9.41 -7.85 -13.99
N GLY A 177 -9.84 -6.82 -14.73
CA GLY A 177 -9.39 -6.55 -16.09
C GLY A 177 -7.87 -6.36 -16.25
N SER A 178 -7.38 -6.58 -17.47
CA SER A 178 -5.95 -6.55 -17.82
C SER A 178 -5.27 -5.18 -17.58
N LYS A 179 -6.04 -4.09 -17.52
CA LYS A 179 -5.52 -2.74 -17.22
C LYS A 179 -5.21 -2.51 -15.74
N LYS A 180 -5.78 -3.34 -14.85
CA LYS A 180 -5.65 -3.24 -13.41
C LYS A 180 -4.89 -4.46 -12.89
N TYR A 181 -5.58 -5.42 -12.29
CA TYR A 181 -4.94 -6.55 -11.63
C TYR A 181 -4.74 -7.76 -12.54
N GLY A 182 -5.42 -7.85 -13.69
CA GLY A 182 -5.20 -8.91 -14.66
C GLY A 182 -5.40 -10.31 -14.07
N LEU A 183 -6.56 -10.56 -13.45
CA LEU A 183 -6.92 -11.88 -12.88
C LEU A 183 -7.45 -12.87 -13.94
N TYR A 184 -7.66 -12.40 -15.16
CA TYR A 184 -8.10 -13.21 -16.29
C TYR A 184 -6.90 -13.80 -17.04
N ASP A 185 -6.93 -15.10 -17.35
CA ASP A 185 -5.83 -15.77 -18.04
C ASP A 185 -5.63 -15.20 -19.46
N ALA A 186 -4.39 -14.89 -19.77
CA ALA A 186 -3.98 -14.35 -21.05
C ALA A 186 -3.40 -15.44 -21.99
N SER A 187 -3.36 -16.71 -21.61
CA SER A 187 -3.15 -17.85 -22.52
C SER A 187 -4.37 -18.12 -23.42
N VAL A 188 -5.54 -17.63 -23.03
CA VAL A 188 -6.84 -17.73 -23.72
C VAL A 188 -7.17 -16.43 -24.49
N TYR A 189 -6.18 -15.68 -24.96
CA TYR A 189 -6.44 -14.61 -25.93
C TYR A 189 -6.69 -15.22 -27.31
N SER A 190 -7.94 -15.62 -27.56
CA SER A 190 -8.41 -15.76 -28.95
C SER A 190 -8.34 -14.38 -29.60
N LYS A 191 -7.79 -14.28 -30.82
CA LYS A 191 -7.72 -13.03 -31.62
C LYS A 191 -9.10 -12.41 -31.93
N ASP A 192 -10.20 -13.12 -31.62
CA ASP A 192 -11.58 -12.69 -31.87
C ASP A 192 -12.17 -11.90 -30.67
N PRO A 193 -12.53 -10.62 -30.85
CA PRO A 193 -13.05 -9.76 -29.78
C PRO A 193 -14.44 -10.14 -29.25
N GLU A 194 -15.23 -10.93 -29.98
CA GLU A 194 -16.57 -11.39 -29.54
C GLU A 194 -16.56 -12.68 -28.71
N LYS A 195 -15.43 -13.41 -28.68
CA LYS A 195 -15.25 -14.66 -27.89
C LYS A 195 -14.18 -14.54 -26.81
N ALA A 196 -13.75 -13.32 -26.50
CA ALA A 196 -12.78 -13.02 -25.45
C ALA A 196 -13.40 -13.11 -24.03
N LYS A 197 -14.14 -14.17 -23.72
CA LYS A 197 -14.38 -14.53 -22.32
C LYS A 197 -13.18 -15.34 -21.87
N ALA A 198 -12.16 -14.63 -21.39
CA ALA A 198 -11.04 -15.23 -20.70
C ALA A 198 -11.60 -16.02 -19.51
N GLU A 199 -11.36 -17.32 -19.50
CA GLU A 199 -11.72 -18.18 -18.38
C GLU A 199 -10.91 -17.70 -17.17
N CYS A 200 -11.61 -17.33 -16.09
CA CYS A 200 -10.93 -16.92 -14.88
C CYS A 200 -10.43 -18.18 -14.18
N VAL A 201 -9.14 -18.20 -13.84
CA VAL A 201 -8.50 -19.31 -13.10
C VAL A 201 -9.07 -19.44 -11.70
N TYR A 202 -9.62 -18.34 -11.16
CA TYR A 202 -10.08 -18.21 -9.79
C TYR A 202 -11.61 -18.19 -9.72
N THR A 203 -12.15 -18.81 -8.68
CA THR A 203 -13.56 -18.70 -8.28
C THR A 203 -13.92 -17.25 -7.91
N ASP A 204 -15.22 -16.95 -7.82
CA ASP A 204 -15.67 -15.61 -7.41
C ASP A 204 -15.18 -15.20 -6.02
N GLU A 205 -15.10 -16.16 -5.11
CA GLU A 205 -14.57 -15.94 -3.76
C GLU A 205 -13.07 -15.66 -3.77
N GLU A 206 -12.30 -16.46 -4.50
CA GLU A 206 -10.85 -16.25 -4.63
C GLU A 206 -10.53 -14.93 -5.33
N LYS A 207 -11.30 -14.55 -6.37
CA LYS A 207 -11.19 -13.24 -7.02
C LYS A 207 -11.37 -12.12 -6.02
N LEU A 208 -12.42 -12.19 -5.19
CA LEU A 208 -12.69 -11.16 -4.19
C LEU A 208 -11.54 -11.01 -3.20
N LYS A 209 -11.00 -12.12 -2.70
CA LYS A 209 -9.89 -12.13 -1.74
C LYS A 209 -8.61 -11.55 -2.36
N ILE A 210 -8.25 -11.98 -3.57
CA ILE A 210 -7.08 -11.44 -4.29
C ILE A 210 -7.25 -9.93 -4.53
N VAL A 211 -8.41 -9.51 -5.02
CA VAL A 211 -8.69 -8.08 -5.27
C VAL A 211 -8.65 -7.26 -3.98
N THR A 212 -9.12 -7.80 -2.85
CA THR A 212 -9.06 -7.14 -1.55
C THR A 212 -7.62 -6.81 -1.17
N VAL A 213 -6.72 -7.80 -1.24
CA VAL A 213 -5.28 -7.60 -0.96
C VAL A 213 -4.65 -6.64 -1.97
N ARG A 214 -4.92 -6.82 -3.27
CA ARG A 214 -4.39 -5.95 -4.33
C ARG A 214 -4.83 -4.50 -4.20
N TYR A 215 -6.08 -4.29 -3.80
CA TYR A 215 -6.63 -2.96 -3.54
C TYR A 215 -5.95 -2.31 -2.34
N ALA A 216 -5.76 -3.05 -1.24
CA ALA A 216 -5.03 -2.56 -0.07
C ALA A 216 -3.58 -2.19 -0.41
N MET A 217 -2.90 -3.00 -1.22
CA MET A 217 -1.56 -2.70 -1.75
C MET A 217 -1.56 -1.43 -2.61
N ASP A 218 -2.58 -1.24 -3.45
CA ASP A 218 -2.72 -0.05 -4.31
C ASP A 218 -2.95 1.24 -3.50
N GLN A 219 -3.67 1.18 -2.37
CA GLN A 219 -3.83 2.32 -1.47
C GLN A 219 -2.47 2.77 -0.90
N ASN A 220 -1.59 1.81 -0.63
CA ASN A 220 -0.23 2.07 -0.13
C ASN A 220 0.80 2.33 -1.24
N ARG A 221 0.40 2.33 -2.53
CA ARG A 221 1.31 2.42 -3.69
C ARG A 221 2.24 3.64 -3.70
N TYR A 222 1.80 4.77 -3.14
CA TYR A 222 2.62 5.99 -3.06
C TYR A 222 3.71 5.90 -1.98
N GLN A 223 3.58 4.96 -1.05
CA GLN A 223 4.55 4.62 -0.03
C GLN A 223 5.07 3.20 -0.32
N LYS A 224 5.84 3.05 -1.40
CA LYS A 224 6.34 1.73 -1.88
C LYS A 224 6.99 0.83 -0.82
N TYR A 225 7.42 1.40 0.31
CA TYR A 225 8.08 0.70 1.42
C TYR A 225 7.18 0.49 2.63
N LEU A 226 5.90 0.82 2.54
CA LEU A 226 4.94 0.55 3.61
C LEU A 226 4.31 -0.82 3.35
N PRO A 227 4.55 -1.81 4.22
CA PRO A 227 3.92 -3.12 4.11
C PRO A 227 2.41 -2.98 4.21
N THR A 228 1.71 -3.81 3.45
CA THR A 228 0.25 -3.94 3.56
C THR A 228 -0.04 -5.17 4.42
N THR A 229 -0.77 -4.98 5.52
CA THR A 229 -1.24 -6.10 6.34
C THR A 229 -2.31 -6.89 5.61
N VAL A 230 -2.14 -8.20 5.53
CA VAL A 230 -3.05 -9.14 4.87
C VAL A 230 -3.91 -9.89 5.87
N ALA A 231 -3.34 -10.25 7.02
CA ALA A 231 -4.05 -10.94 8.09
C ALA A 231 -3.46 -10.56 9.44
N THR A 232 -4.32 -10.48 10.45
CA THR A 232 -3.96 -10.20 11.85
C THR A 232 -4.33 -11.36 12.78
N ASP A 233 -3.58 -11.52 13.89
CA ASP A 233 -3.74 -12.61 14.87
C ASP A 233 -3.66 -14.02 14.27
N VAL A 234 -2.73 -14.24 13.33
CA VAL A 234 -2.55 -15.57 12.73
C VAL A 234 -1.93 -16.55 13.74
N SER A 235 -2.25 -17.83 13.58
CA SER A 235 -1.74 -18.89 14.45
C SER A 235 -0.23 -19.12 14.26
N GLU A 236 0.46 -19.63 15.28
CA GLU A 236 1.87 -20.03 15.17
C GLU A 236 2.09 -21.08 14.07
N GLU A 237 1.10 -21.94 13.82
CA GLU A 237 1.13 -22.94 12.75
C GLU A 237 1.12 -22.26 11.37
N THR A 238 0.28 -21.23 11.18
CA THR A 238 0.25 -20.41 9.97
C THR A 238 1.60 -19.70 9.76
N VAL A 239 2.18 -19.14 10.83
CA VAL A 239 3.50 -18.50 10.78
C VAL A 239 4.57 -19.47 10.32
N ALA A 240 4.63 -20.66 10.93
CA ALA A 240 5.58 -21.70 10.55
C ALA A 240 5.41 -22.11 9.08
N ALA A 241 4.17 -22.28 8.61
CA ALA A 241 3.89 -22.64 7.22
C ALA A 241 4.30 -21.56 6.22
N ILE A 242 4.10 -20.27 6.55
CA ILE A 242 4.56 -19.14 5.73
C ILE A 242 6.09 -19.13 5.69
N LEU A 243 6.75 -19.31 6.82
CA LEU A 243 8.22 -19.33 6.90
C LEU A 243 8.83 -20.52 6.14
N GLU A 244 8.19 -21.68 6.14
CA GLU A 244 8.62 -22.85 5.35
C GLU A 244 8.50 -22.59 3.84
N ASN A 245 7.54 -21.77 3.44
CA ASN A 245 7.30 -21.42 2.03
C ASN A 245 7.88 -20.05 1.64
N SER A 246 8.80 -19.48 2.44
CA SER A 246 9.35 -18.13 2.22
C SER A 246 9.97 -17.95 0.84
N ASP A 247 10.54 -19.00 0.28
CA ASP A 247 11.19 -18.99 -1.04
C ASP A 247 10.18 -18.76 -2.19
N ARG A 248 8.92 -19.18 -2.01
CA ARG A 248 7.83 -18.99 -2.99
C ARG A 248 7.01 -17.74 -2.70
N LEU A 249 6.97 -17.32 -1.44
CA LEU A 249 6.18 -16.21 -0.93
C LEU A 249 6.99 -14.90 -0.96
N GLN A 250 7.44 -14.51 -2.15
CA GLN A 250 8.25 -13.31 -2.31
C GLN A 250 7.51 -12.06 -1.80
N GLY A 251 8.17 -11.28 -0.94
CA GLY A 251 7.64 -10.04 -0.42
C GLY A 251 6.69 -10.21 0.76
N ILE A 252 6.45 -11.45 1.22
CA ILE A 252 5.64 -11.73 2.40
C ILE A 252 6.56 -11.80 3.62
N GLU A 253 6.17 -11.10 4.68
CA GLU A 253 6.88 -11.09 5.96
C GLU A 253 5.88 -11.24 7.10
N VAL A 254 6.25 -12.01 8.12
CA VAL A 254 5.49 -12.09 9.36
C VAL A 254 6.05 -11.07 10.34
N SER A 255 5.22 -10.14 10.79
CA SER A 255 5.56 -9.22 11.87
C SER A 255 5.01 -9.70 13.20
N GLU A 256 5.83 -9.60 14.24
CA GLU A 256 5.38 -9.79 15.61
C GLU A 256 4.80 -8.47 16.13
N ASP A 257 3.51 -8.49 16.40
CA ASP A 257 2.79 -7.37 16.97
C ASP A 257 2.24 -7.74 18.35
N THR A 258 1.74 -6.73 19.06
CA THR A 258 1.10 -6.92 20.35
C THR A 258 -0.31 -6.40 20.28
N MET A 259 -1.29 -7.30 20.42
CA MET A 259 -2.69 -6.92 20.53
C MET A 259 -3.11 -6.75 21.98
N ARG A 260 -3.93 -5.73 22.24
CA ARG A 260 -4.48 -5.47 23.57
C ARG A 260 -5.76 -6.28 23.77
N VAL A 261 -5.75 -7.20 24.72
CA VAL A 261 -6.91 -8.01 25.09
C VAL A 261 -7.58 -7.40 26.32
N TYR A 262 -8.91 -7.26 26.26
CA TYR A 262 -9.75 -6.82 27.38
C TYR A 262 -10.67 -7.97 27.82
N ALA A 263 -10.33 -8.61 28.93
CA ALA A 263 -11.00 -9.84 29.38
C ALA A 263 -12.50 -9.64 29.67
N ASP A 264 -12.91 -8.44 30.14
CA ASP A 264 -14.29 -8.08 30.48
C ASP A 264 -14.79 -6.84 29.71
N SER A 265 -14.61 -6.83 28.38
CA SER A 265 -14.90 -5.67 27.52
C SER A 265 -16.34 -5.12 27.62
N LYS A 266 -17.31 -5.94 28.07
CA LYS A 266 -18.73 -5.55 28.17
C LYS A 266 -19.00 -4.39 29.14
N TYR A 267 -18.24 -4.27 30.22
CA TYR A 267 -18.46 -3.25 31.27
C TYR A 267 -17.53 -2.04 31.16
N PHE A 268 -16.44 -2.14 30.39
CA PHE A 268 -15.42 -1.10 30.28
C PHE A 268 -15.47 -0.30 28.96
N PHE A 269 -16.41 -0.61 28.05
CA PHE A 269 -16.53 0.04 26.73
C PHE A 269 -16.71 1.58 26.77
N SER A 270 -17.22 2.13 27.88
CA SER A 270 -17.55 3.56 28.03
C SER A 270 -16.39 4.45 28.52
N TYR A 271 -15.21 3.89 28.85
CA TYR A 271 -14.06 4.71 29.24
C TYR A 271 -13.35 5.27 28.00
N PRO A 272 -13.20 6.62 27.87
CA PRO A 272 -12.52 7.23 26.73
C PRO A 272 -11.05 6.81 26.75
N GLY A 273 -10.65 5.93 25.81
CA GLY A 273 -9.29 5.39 25.71
C GLY A 273 -9.20 3.89 25.39
N LEU A 274 -10.31 3.16 25.43
CA LEU A 274 -10.37 1.70 25.20
C LEU A 274 -10.81 1.30 23.78
N HIS A 275 -10.80 2.21 22.80
CA HIS A 275 -11.07 1.89 21.40
C HIS A 275 -9.83 1.27 20.74
N GLY A 276 -9.71 -0.05 20.82
CA GLY A 276 -8.89 -0.85 19.91
C GLY A 276 -9.81 -1.81 19.16
N GLN A 277 -9.78 -1.76 17.82
CA GLN A 277 -10.33 -2.82 16.96
C GLN A 277 -9.59 -4.12 17.31
N GLY A 278 -10.36 -5.15 17.62
CA GLY A 278 -9.86 -6.43 18.13
C GLY A 278 -10.90 -7.07 19.02
N PHE A 279 -12.02 -7.47 18.42
CA PHE A 279 -13.02 -8.29 19.10
C PHE A 279 -12.80 -9.75 18.69
N PRO A 280 -11.99 -10.54 19.41
CA PRO A 280 -12.03 -11.98 19.25
C PRO A 280 -13.36 -12.49 19.81
N GLY A 281 -14.00 -13.36 19.02
CA GLY A 281 -15.21 -14.08 19.40
C GLY A 281 -15.04 -14.83 20.71
N ARG A 282 -16.18 -15.06 21.39
CA ARG A 282 -16.32 -15.77 22.67
C ARG A 282 -15.50 -17.08 22.70
N ASP A 283 -14.34 -17.06 23.32
CA ASP A 283 -13.71 -18.30 23.77
C ASP A 283 -14.11 -18.60 25.22
N ARG A 284 -15.20 -19.39 25.37
CA ARG A 284 -15.69 -19.88 26.67
C ARG A 284 -14.92 -21.11 27.15
N ARG A 285 -13.60 -21.20 26.95
CA ARG A 285 -12.82 -22.39 27.33
C ARG A 285 -11.78 -22.19 28.43
N ALA A 286 -11.72 -21.02 29.07
CA ALA A 286 -10.72 -20.76 30.11
C ALA A 286 -11.28 -20.69 31.56
N ALA A 287 -12.51 -21.13 31.83
CA ALA A 287 -13.14 -20.98 33.15
C ALA A 287 -13.65 -22.28 33.79
N GLU A 288 -13.17 -23.45 33.37
CA GLU A 288 -13.39 -24.71 34.11
C GLU A 288 -12.04 -25.41 34.30
N GLY A 289 -11.37 -25.06 35.39
CA GLY A 289 -10.04 -25.58 35.69
C GLY A 289 -9.48 -25.07 37.01
N LYS A 290 -10.25 -25.20 38.10
CA LYS A 290 -9.83 -25.55 39.47
C LYS A 290 -10.97 -25.37 40.46
#